data_AF-A0A0Q6SW66-F1
#
_entry.id   AF-A0A0Q6SW66-F1
#
_cell.length_a   1.000
_cell.length_b   1.000
_cell.length_c   1.000
_cell.angle_alpha   90.00
_cell.angle_beta   90.00
_cell.angle_gamma   90.00
#
_symmetry.space_group_name_H-M   'P 1'
#
loop_
_entity.id
_entity.type
_entity.pdbx_description
1 polymer ?
#
loop_
_entity_poly.entity_id
_entity_poly.type
_entity_poly.pdbx_seq_one_letter_code
_entity_poly.pdbx_strand_id
1 'polypeptide(L)' 'MHQPGVAAHYAAEAYAIEVHEDRLVVLATTRPIKHRGDTLQGPTLTVTLSSPLPGVIRVSVEHYT' A
#
# COMPACT_ATOMS: atom_id res chain seq x y z
N MET A 1 14.36 17.10 -1.13
CA MET A 1 15.41 16.07 -1.12
C MET A 1 15.33 15.35 0.22
N HIS A 2 15.47 14.01 0.27
CA HIS A 2 15.45 13.30 1.55
C HIS A 2 16.70 13.61 2.38
N GLN A 3 16.59 13.49 3.71
CA GLN A 3 17.72 13.63 4.60
C GLN A 3 18.79 12.57 4.30
N PRO A 4 20.08 12.85 4.52
CA PRO A 4 21.14 11.86 4.32
C PRO A 4 20.86 10.56 5.08
N GLY A 5 21.01 9.42 4.39
CA GLY A 5 20.76 8.09 4.97
C GLY A 5 19.30 7.62 4.92
N VAL A 6 18.35 8.43 4.44
CA VAL A 6 16.94 8.05 4.31
C VAL A 6 16.64 7.57 2.89
N ALA A 7 16.20 6.31 2.77
CA ALA A 7 15.58 5.78 1.55
C ALA A 7 14.06 5.71 1.76
N ALA A 8 13.33 6.64 1.15
CA ALA A 8 11.87 6.65 1.23
C ALA A 8 11.24 5.83 0.10
N HIS A 9 10.29 4.98 0.47
CA HIS A 9 9.49 4.19 -0.46
C HIS A 9 8.03 4.59 -0.33
N TYR A 10 7.42 4.97 -1.44
CA TYR A 10 6.05 5.50 -1.49
C TYR A 10 5.15 4.57 -2.29
N ALA A 11 3.87 4.47 -1.91
CA ALA A 11 2.88 3.77 -2.72
C ALA A 11 2.86 4.36 -4.14
N ALA A 12 3.05 3.51 -5.15
CA ALA A 12 3.10 3.89 -6.55
C ALA A 12 1.91 3.32 -7.33
N GLU A 13 1.45 2.12 -6.96
CA GLU A 13 0.39 1.41 -7.68
C GLU A 13 -0.41 0.55 -6.70
N ALA A 14 -1.75 0.56 -6.82
CA ALA A 14 -2.66 -0.35 -6.12
C ALA A 14 -2.70 -1.69 -6.86
N TYR A 15 -1.67 -2.51 -6.65
CA TYR A 15 -1.39 -3.70 -7.45
C TYR A 15 -2.44 -4.81 -7.29
N ALA A 16 -2.93 -5.03 -6.06
CA ALA A 16 -4.03 -5.95 -5.80
C ALA A 16 -4.96 -5.37 -4.74
N ILE A 17 -6.25 -5.68 -4.84
CA ILE A 17 -7.29 -5.21 -3.92
C ILE A 17 -8.12 -6.41 -3.49
N GLU A 18 -8.17 -6.63 -2.18
CA GLU A 18 -9.07 -7.57 -1.53
C GLU A 18 -10.25 -6.79 -0.94
N VAL A 19 -11.46 -7.20 -1.31
CA VAL A 19 -12.70 -6.59 -0.82
C VAL A 19 -13.28 -7.49 0.26
N HIS A 20 -13.52 -6.92 1.43
CA HIS A 20 -14.25 -7.54 2.52
C HIS A 20 -15.58 -6.81 2.73
N GLU A 21 -16.43 -7.36 3.60
CA GLU A 21 -17.73 -6.77 3.93
C GLU A 21 -17.62 -5.34 4.49
N ASP A 22 -16.59 -5.07 5.30
CA ASP A 22 -16.43 -3.84 6.08
C ASP A 22 -15.19 -3.00 5.72
N ARG A 23 -14.34 -3.52 4.83
CA ARG A 23 -13.05 -2.90 4.49
C ARG A 23 -12.51 -3.31 3.12
N LEU A 24 -11.56 -2.53 2.63
CA LEU A 24 -10.71 -2.85 1.50
C LEU A 24 -9.28 -3.03 2.01
N VAL A 25 -8.59 -4.07 1.54
CA VAL A 25 -7.17 -4.28 1.78
C VAL A 25 -6.45 -4.18 0.45
N VAL A 26 -5.56 -3.21 0.33
CA VAL A 26 -4.82 -2.92 -0.91
C VAL A 26 -3.36 -3.29 -0.72
N LEU A 27 -2.86 -4.17 -1.56
CA LEU A 27 -1.43 -4.37 -1.74
C LEU A 27 -0.91 -3.27 -2.66
N ALA A 28 -0.25 -2.27 -2.08
CA ALA A 28 0.36 -1.18 -2.81
C ALA A 28 1.86 -1.43 -3.00
N THR A 29 2.32 -1.47 -4.25
CA THR A 29 3.75 -1.60 -4.57
C THR A 29 4.43 -0.23 -4.51
N THR A 30 5.72 -0.20 -4.20
CA THR A 30 6.47 1.07 -4.12
C THR A 30 7.13 1.47 -5.44
N ARG A 31 6.70 0.83 -6.53
CA ARG A 31 7.12 1.08 -7.91
C ARG A 31 6.10 0.45 -8.87
N PRO A 32 5.96 0.96 -10.10
CA PRO A 32 5.08 0.35 -11.10
C PRO A 32 5.53 -1.07 -11.47
N ILE A 33 4.58 -1.99 -11.64
CA ILE A 33 4.83 -3.37 -12.06
C ILE A 33 4.53 -3.48 -13.57
N LYS A 34 5.58 -3.68 -14.39
CA LYS A 34 5.44 -3.76 -15.86
C LYS A 34 5.49 -5.19 -16.36
N HIS A 35 6.20 -6.05 -15.65
CA HIS A 35 6.33 -7.48 -15.96
C HIS A 35 6.54 -8.30 -14.69
N ARG A 36 6.38 -9.62 -14.79
CA ARG A 36 6.48 -10.54 -13.63
C ARG A 36 7.79 -10.40 -12.85
N GLY A 37 8.91 -10.10 -13.50
CA GLY A 37 10.18 -9.89 -12.80
C GLY A 37 10.14 -8.74 -11.77
N ASP A 38 9.25 -7.77 -11.94
CA ASP A 38 9.14 -6.63 -11.03
C ASP A 38 8.49 -7.02 -9.69
N THR A 39 7.78 -8.15 -9.61
CA THR A 39 7.12 -8.58 -8.37
C THR A 39 8.10 -9.09 -7.32
N LEU A 40 9.40 -9.22 -7.65
CA LEU A 40 10.43 -9.78 -6.77
C LEU A 40 11.31 -8.74 -6.07
N GLN A 41 11.12 -7.44 -6.33
CA GLN A 41 11.97 -6.39 -5.79
C GLN A 41 11.17 -5.23 -5.20
N GLY A 42 11.73 -4.65 -4.14
CA GLY A 42 11.17 -3.51 -3.41
C GLY A 42 10.24 -3.93 -2.27
N PRO A 43 10.04 -3.05 -1.28
CA PRO A 43 9.05 -3.27 -0.24
C PRO A 43 7.62 -3.11 -0.81
N THR A 44 6.65 -3.57 -0.05
CA THR A 44 5.23 -3.37 -0.31
C THR A 44 4.57 -2.67 0.86
N LEU A 45 3.46 -1.99 0.61
CA LEU A 45 2.63 -1.41 1.65
C LEU A 45 1.26 -2.08 1.62
N THR A 46 0.78 -2.52 2.78
CA THR A 46 -0.60 -2.95 2.98
C THR A 46 -1.39 -1.73 3.41
N VAL A 47 -2.34 -1.29 2.58
CA VAL A 47 -3.22 -0.17 2.86
C VAL A 47 -4.62 -0.68 3.15
N THR A 48 -5.10 -0.52 4.37
CA THR A 48 -6.46 -0.92 4.76
C THR A 48 -7.36 0.30 4.86
N LEU A 49 -8.48 0.27 4.13
CA LEU A 49 -9.53 1.29 4.14
C LEU A 49 -10.79 0.73 4.80
N SER A 50 -11.31 1.39 5.83
CA SER A 50 -12.55 0.99 6.52
C SER A 50 -13.34 2.23 6.94
N SER A 51 -14.58 2.05 7.41
CA SER A 51 -15.45 3.17 7.81
C SER A 51 -15.97 2.99 9.23
N PRO A 52 -15.30 3.55 10.27
CA PRO A 52 -15.75 3.37 11.66
C PRO A 52 -17.05 4.11 11.97
N LEU A 53 -17.39 5.14 11.18
CA LEU A 53 -18.59 5.98 11.32
C LEU A 53 -19.03 6.47 9.93
N PRO A 54 -20.32 6.77 9.69
CA PRO A 54 -20.77 7.33 8.42
C PRO A 54 -20.00 8.59 8.02
N GLY A 55 -19.47 8.61 6.79
CA GLY A 55 -18.70 9.74 6.25
C GLY A 55 -17.24 9.81 6.72
N VAL A 56 -16.73 8.82 7.47
CA VAL A 56 -15.34 8.77 7.93
C VAL A 56 -14.63 7.56 7.33
N ILE A 57 -13.53 7.77 6.62
CA ILE A 57 -12.66 6.68 6.15
C ILE A 57 -11.43 6.59 7.04
N ARG A 58 -11.27 5.46 7.73
CA ARG A 58 -10.02 5.08 8.41
C ARG A 58 -9.06 4.50 7.38
N VAL A 59 -7.83 5.00 7.40
CA VAL A 59 -6.72 4.52 6.57
C VAL A 59 -5.63 3.97 7.49
N SER A 60 -5.28 2.69 7.33
CA SER A 60 -4.09 2.07 7.93
C SER A 60 -3.06 1.81 6.84
N VAL A 61 -1.78 2.10 7.09
CA VAL A 61 -0.68 1.85 6.15
C VAL A 61 0.43 1.12 6.90
N GLU A 62 0.71 -0.09 6.47
CA GLU A 62 1.61 -1.03 7.15
C GLU A 62 2.64 -1.59 6.15
N HIS A 63 3.85 -1.88 6.60
CA HIS A 63 4.87 -2.58 5.78
C HIS A 63 5.05 -4.00 6.29
N TYR A 64 5.57 -4.14 7.52
CA TYR A 64 5.55 -5.40 8.25
C TYR A 64 4.25 -5.48 9.04
N THR A 65 3.56 -6.59 8.87
CA THR A 65 2.28 -6.92 9.52
C THR A 65 2.53 -7.89 10.66
#